data_AF-A0A674I0L4-F1
#
_entry.id   AF-A0A674I0L4-F1
#
_cell.length_a   1.000
_cell.length_b   1.000
_cell.length_c   1.000
_cell.angle_alpha   90.00
_cell.angle_beta   90.00
_cell.angle_gamma   90.00
#
_symmetry.space_group_name_H-M   'P 1'
#
loop_
_entity.id
_entity.type
_entity.pdbx_description
1 polymer ?
#
loop_
_entity_poly.entity_id
_entity_poly.type
_entity_poly.pdbx_seq_one_letter_code
_entity_poly.pdbx_strand_id
1 'polypeptide(L)'
;MMAGGRGPLLALLFLLHFLLPEAFKILILSFIGGSHYLMMDEISQVLHNRGHEVRMLLQTGVLMIPGRKYEQPDTYQITAWSASQDYLKEYEKWFADYTEDFLKGREDLSRYLDFMNHLAYQCHVVLNESEILNSLKDEKFDITVMDGFNPCSFLVAEKLGLPFVAVFPGTFANGPQVGIPSLLSYVPVFYSNLADHMDFWGRVKNCLMSLVL
;
A
#
# COMPACT_ATOMS: atom_id res chain seq x y z
N MET A 1 -31.54 -54.04 9.00
CA MET A 1 -31.67 -52.60 8.73
C MET A 1 -31.14 -51.84 9.94
N MET A 2 -29.89 -51.37 9.89
CA MET A 2 -29.32 -50.48 10.93
C MET A 2 -29.16 -49.10 10.30
N ALA A 3 -30.15 -48.24 10.54
CA ALA A 3 -30.09 -46.82 10.24
C ALA A 3 -29.94 -46.08 11.57
N GLY A 4 -28.70 -45.83 12.00
CA GLY A 4 -28.44 -45.14 13.26
C GLY A 4 -26.96 -44.85 13.40
N GLY A 5 -26.55 -43.60 13.12
CA GLY A 5 -25.15 -43.21 13.33
C GLY A 5 -24.71 -41.88 12.70
N ARG A 6 -25.50 -41.27 11.80
CA ARG A 6 -25.06 -40.04 11.10
C ARG A 6 -25.33 -38.73 11.87
N GLY A 7 -26.36 -38.68 12.72
CA GLY A 7 -26.73 -37.49 13.50
C GLY A 7 -25.61 -36.91 14.39
N PRO A 8 -24.92 -37.71 15.23
CA PRO A 8 -23.87 -37.17 16.09
C PRO A 8 -22.63 -36.73 15.31
N LEU A 9 -22.32 -37.39 14.19
CA LEU A 9 -21.19 -37.01 13.32
C LEU A 9 -21.45 -35.67 12.61
N LEU A 10 -22.68 -35.47 12.11
CA LEU A 10 -23.12 -34.21 11.50
C LEU A 10 -23.16 -33.07 12.53
N ALA A 11 -23.62 -33.33 13.76
CA ALA A 11 -23.59 -32.34 14.83
C ALA A 11 -22.15 -31.96 15.24
N LEU A 12 -21.24 -32.93 15.27
CA LEU A 12 -19.82 -32.70 15.57
C LEU A 12 -19.15 -31.86 14.47
N LEU A 13 -19.41 -32.18 13.19
CA LEU A 13 -18.90 -31.42 12.04
C LEU A 13 -19.45 -30.00 12.01
N PHE A 14 -20.74 -29.81 12.35
CA PHE A 14 -21.36 -28.50 12.45
C PHE A 14 -20.74 -27.68 13.58
N LEU A 15 -20.54 -28.27 14.77
CA LEU A 15 -19.85 -27.63 15.89
C LEU A 15 -18.38 -27.29 15.54
N LEU A 16 -17.66 -28.18 14.86
CA LEU A 16 -16.30 -27.94 14.36
C LEU A 16 -16.25 -26.77 13.38
N HIS A 17 -17.27 -26.60 12.54
CA HIS A 17 -17.33 -25.48 11.60
C HIS A 17 -17.43 -24.12 12.30
N PHE A 18 -18.14 -24.02 13.44
CA PHE A 18 -18.20 -22.80 14.25
C PHE A 18 -16.98 -22.61 15.18
N LEU A 19 -16.19 -23.67 15.39
CA LEU A 19 -15.01 -23.65 16.26
C LEU A 19 -13.70 -23.42 15.49
N LEU A 20 -13.70 -23.64 14.16
CA LEU A 20 -12.55 -23.35 13.32
C LEU A 20 -12.58 -21.85 12.93
N PRO A 21 -11.53 -21.08 13.24
CA PRO A 21 -11.42 -19.72 12.74
C PRO A 21 -11.38 -19.74 11.21
N GLU A 22 -12.16 -18.86 10.57
CA GLU A 22 -12.08 -18.68 9.11
C GLU A 22 -10.69 -18.13 8.75
N ALA A 23 -9.90 -18.96 8.07
CA ALA A 23 -8.59 -18.60 7.57
C ALA A 23 -8.74 -17.97 6.18
N PHE A 24 -8.76 -16.63 6.14
CA PHE A 24 -8.65 -15.90 4.88
C PHE A 24 -7.27 -16.08 4.23
N LYS A 25 -7.26 -16.14 2.91
CA LYS A 25 -6.08 -15.99 2.07
C LYS A 25 -5.92 -14.53 1.68
N ILE A 26 -4.90 -13.88 2.23
CA ILE A 26 -4.73 -12.43 2.21
C ILE A 26 -3.50 -12.05 1.36
N LEU A 27 -3.73 -11.16 0.41
CA LEU A 27 -2.65 -10.51 -0.35
C LEU A 27 -2.24 -9.22 0.35
N ILE A 28 -0.95 -8.98 0.51
CA ILE A 28 -0.39 -7.75 1.05
C ILE A 28 0.30 -6.98 -0.06
N LEU A 29 -0.08 -5.73 -0.32
CA LEU A 29 0.58 -4.88 -1.31
C LEU A 29 1.51 -3.89 -0.61
N SER A 30 2.83 -4.03 -0.85
CA SER A 30 3.87 -3.17 -0.29
C SER A 30 4.81 -2.68 -1.39
N PHE A 31 4.53 -1.51 -1.93
CA PHE A 31 5.29 -0.93 -3.05
C PHE A 31 6.25 0.20 -2.64
N ILE A 32 6.27 0.56 -1.36
CA ILE A 32 7.17 1.58 -0.81
C ILE A 32 8.03 0.93 0.27
N GLY A 33 9.34 1.17 0.22
CA GLY A 33 10.29 0.69 1.22
C GLY A 33 10.22 1.49 2.54
N GLY A 34 11.30 1.45 3.32
CA GLY A 34 11.40 2.20 4.58
C GLY A 34 10.30 1.86 5.58
N SER A 35 9.70 2.89 6.20
CA SER A 35 8.67 2.76 7.22
C SER A 35 7.38 2.10 6.72
N HIS A 36 7.04 2.27 5.44
CA HIS A 36 5.85 1.67 4.84
C HIS A 36 5.98 0.15 4.81
N TYR A 37 7.12 -0.33 4.31
CA TYR A 37 7.44 -1.75 4.35
C TYR A 37 7.44 -2.30 5.79
N LEU A 38 8.03 -1.59 6.76
CA LEU A 38 8.02 -2.05 8.17
C LEU A 38 6.61 -2.25 8.71
N MET A 39 5.69 -1.34 8.37
CA MET A 39 4.29 -1.45 8.76
C MET A 39 3.61 -2.63 8.08
N MET A 40 3.77 -2.80 6.77
CA MET A 40 3.16 -3.90 6.02
C MET A 40 3.73 -5.27 6.44
N ASP A 41 5.02 -5.33 6.78
CA ASP A 41 5.68 -6.51 7.34
C ASP A 41 5.07 -6.90 8.69
N GLU A 42 4.90 -5.95 9.62
CA GLU A 42 4.27 -6.20 10.91
C GLU A 42 2.81 -6.68 10.75
N ILE A 43 2.04 -6.03 9.88
CA ILE A 43 0.66 -6.45 9.57
C ILE A 43 0.65 -7.90 9.04
N SER A 44 1.58 -8.25 8.16
CA SER A 44 1.70 -9.58 7.58
C SER A 44 1.96 -10.64 8.65
N GLN A 45 2.91 -10.37 9.57
CA GLN A 45 3.22 -11.26 10.70
C GLN A 45 2.03 -11.44 11.63
N VAL A 46 1.35 -10.34 11.97
CA VAL A 46 0.19 -10.35 12.86
C VAL A 46 -0.99 -11.13 12.26
N LEU A 47 -1.25 -10.99 10.95
CA LEU A 47 -2.29 -11.74 10.24
C LEU A 47 -1.94 -13.23 10.15
N HIS A 48 -0.69 -13.55 9.82
CA HIS A 48 -0.21 -14.93 9.78
C HIS A 48 -0.35 -15.61 11.15
N ASN A 49 0.08 -14.94 12.24
CA ASN A 49 -0.01 -15.46 13.61
C ASN A 49 -1.46 -15.67 14.08
N ARG A 50 -2.45 -15.06 13.40
CA ARG A 50 -3.88 -15.29 13.63
C ARG A 50 -4.47 -16.44 12.78
N GLY A 51 -3.65 -17.13 12.00
CA GLY A 51 -4.04 -18.31 11.22
C GLY A 51 -4.43 -18.03 9.77
N HIS A 52 -4.17 -16.82 9.26
CA HIS A 52 -4.42 -16.49 7.85
C HIS A 52 -3.27 -16.96 6.94
N GLU A 53 -3.60 -17.33 5.70
CA GLU A 53 -2.59 -17.53 4.66
C GLU A 53 -2.21 -16.17 4.10
N VAL A 54 -0.95 -15.77 4.27
CA VAL A 54 -0.48 -14.43 3.90
C VAL A 54 0.57 -14.53 2.80
N ARG A 55 0.38 -13.73 1.74
CA ARG A 55 1.41 -13.49 0.72
C ARG A 55 1.57 -11.99 0.49
N MET A 56 2.80 -11.52 0.43
CA MET A 56 3.12 -10.13 0.12
C MET A 56 3.63 -10.01 -1.31
N LEU A 57 3.04 -9.09 -2.09
CA LEU A 57 3.64 -8.57 -3.31
C LEU A 57 4.52 -7.38 -2.94
N LEU A 58 5.83 -7.58 -2.99
CA LEU A 58 6.84 -6.64 -2.53
C LEU A 58 7.58 -6.02 -3.72
N GLN A 59 7.63 -4.69 -3.76
CA GLN A 59 8.60 -3.99 -4.60
C GLN A 59 9.98 -4.01 -3.93
N THR A 60 10.98 -4.49 -4.64
CA THR A 60 12.37 -4.50 -4.19
C THR A 60 13.19 -3.43 -4.91
N GLY A 61 14.25 -2.95 -4.27
CA GLY A 61 15.21 -2.02 -4.86
C GLY A 61 14.97 -0.54 -4.58
N VAL A 62 13.78 -0.15 -4.10
CA VAL A 62 13.44 1.24 -3.76
C VAL A 62 13.30 1.39 -2.24
N LEU A 63 14.05 2.31 -1.65
CA LEU A 63 14.01 2.63 -0.21
C LEU A 63 14.24 1.41 0.71
N MET A 64 15.14 0.51 0.30
CA MET A 64 15.49 -0.67 1.09
C MET A 64 16.30 -0.26 2.32
N ILE A 65 15.96 -0.82 3.48
CA ILE A 65 16.62 -0.57 4.76
C ILE A 65 17.93 -1.36 4.79
N PRO A 66 19.10 -0.69 4.92
CA PRO A 66 20.38 -1.37 4.99
C PRO A 66 20.44 -2.40 6.13
N GLY A 67 21.02 -3.57 5.86
CA GLY A 67 21.18 -4.64 6.84
C GLY A 67 19.91 -5.44 7.14
N ARG A 68 18.76 -5.10 6.53
CA ARG A 68 17.55 -5.91 6.61
C ARG A 68 17.54 -6.97 5.50
N LYS A 69 17.05 -8.17 5.84
CA LYS A 69 16.77 -9.23 4.88
C LYS A 69 15.35 -9.09 4.34
N TYR A 70 15.21 -9.17 3.04
CA TYR A 70 13.94 -9.11 2.30
C TYR A 70 13.60 -10.45 1.62
N GLU A 71 14.24 -11.50 2.10
CA GLU A 71 14.03 -12.89 1.70
C GLU A 71 12.73 -13.42 2.31
N GLN A 72 12.23 -14.55 1.79
CA GLN A 72 11.04 -15.24 2.31
C GLN A 72 11.15 -15.45 3.84
N PRO A 73 10.31 -14.80 4.66
CA PRO A 73 10.27 -15.08 6.08
C PRO A 73 9.68 -16.47 6.32
N ASP A 74 10.00 -17.08 7.46
CA ASP A 74 9.47 -18.39 7.83
C ASP A 74 7.94 -18.38 8.08
N THR A 75 7.35 -17.19 8.15
CA THR A 75 5.96 -16.94 8.53
C THR A 75 5.02 -16.75 7.34
N TYR A 76 5.41 -15.95 6.33
CA TYR A 76 4.53 -15.64 5.20
C TYR A 76 5.31 -15.62 3.89
N GLN A 77 4.60 -15.69 2.77
CA GLN A 77 5.24 -15.81 1.47
C GLN A 77 5.48 -14.44 0.84
N ILE A 78 6.58 -14.30 0.09
CA ILE A 78 6.89 -13.07 -0.65
C ILE A 78 7.00 -13.37 -2.14
N THR A 79 6.24 -12.62 -2.93
CA THR A 79 6.43 -12.46 -4.37
C THR A 79 7.07 -11.11 -4.60
N ALA A 80 8.32 -11.09 -5.04
CA ALA A 80 9.06 -9.85 -5.27
C ALA A 80 9.04 -9.46 -6.75
N TRP A 81 9.02 -8.15 -7.01
CA TRP A 81 9.29 -7.56 -8.31
C TRP A 81 10.25 -6.37 -8.15
N SER A 82 10.86 -5.91 -9.24
CA SER A 82 11.80 -4.80 -9.23
C SER A 82 11.73 -4.02 -10.52
N ALA A 83 11.93 -2.70 -10.44
CA ALA A 83 12.26 -1.90 -11.61
C ALA A 83 13.68 -2.21 -12.14
N SER A 84 14.04 -1.63 -13.29
CA SER A 84 15.36 -1.82 -13.88
C SER A 84 16.47 -1.25 -12.99
N GLN A 85 17.65 -1.87 -13.03
CA GLN A 85 18.80 -1.43 -12.23
C GLN A 85 19.21 0.02 -12.52
N ASP A 86 19.05 0.47 -13.77
CA ASP A 86 19.36 1.85 -14.15
C ASP A 86 18.37 2.83 -13.51
N TYR A 87 17.07 2.51 -13.55
CA TYR A 87 16.05 3.31 -12.85
C TYR A 87 16.30 3.35 -11.34
N LEU A 88 16.65 2.22 -10.72
CA LEU A 88 16.89 2.18 -9.28
C LEU A 88 18.04 3.09 -8.84
N LYS A 89 19.13 3.14 -9.62
CA LYS A 89 20.26 4.05 -9.36
C LYS A 89 19.86 5.51 -9.50
N GLU A 90 19.06 5.83 -10.53
CA GLU A 90 18.53 7.19 -10.74
C GLU A 90 17.59 7.59 -9.61
N TYR A 91 16.70 6.69 -9.19
CA TYR A 91 15.78 6.89 -8.07
C TYR A 91 16.54 7.11 -6.76
N GLU A 92 17.56 6.31 -6.46
CA GLU A 92 18.34 6.44 -5.22
C GLU A 92 19.02 7.82 -5.14
N LYS A 93 19.62 8.27 -6.24
CA LYS A 93 20.21 9.60 -6.33
C LYS A 93 19.15 10.69 -6.15
N TRP A 94 18.05 10.61 -6.88
CA TRP A 94 16.95 11.57 -6.80
C TRP A 94 16.37 11.64 -5.38
N PHE A 95 16.18 10.49 -4.73
CA PHE A 95 15.59 10.40 -3.39
C PHE A 95 16.52 10.99 -2.32
N ALA A 96 17.84 10.83 -2.48
CA ALA A 96 18.80 11.49 -1.61
C ALA A 96 18.71 13.02 -1.70
N ASP A 97 18.68 13.56 -2.93
CA ASP A 97 18.52 15.00 -3.17
C ASP A 97 17.17 15.51 -2.63
N TYR A 98 16.10 14.76 -2.88
CA TYR A 98 14.75 15.05 -2.36
C TYR A 98 14.73 15.09 -0.85
N THR A 99 15.34 14.11 -0.18
CA THR A 99 15.41 14.04 1.29
C THR A 99 16.17 15.24 1.87
N GLU A 100 17.26 15.66 1.23
CA GLU A 100 18.00 16.84 1.65
C GLU A 100 17.15 18.12 1.54
N ASP A 101 16.42 18.30 0.44
CA ASP A 101 15.52 19.43 0.25
C ASP A 101 14.35 19.40 1.25
N PHE A 102 13.75 18.23 1.49
CA PHE A 102 12.72 18.02 2.51
C PHE A 102 13.18 18.49 3.89
N LEU A 103 14.35 18.02 4.33
CA LEU A 103 14.90 18.36 5.65
C LEU A 103 15.26 19.85 5.78
N LYS A 104 15.53 20.52 4.65
CA LYS A 104 15.79 21.96 4.60
C LYS A 104 14.53 22.81 4.40
N GLY A 105 13.36 22.20 4.27
CA GLY A 105 12.10 22.89 3.98
C GLY A 105 12.07 23.55 2.61
N ARG A 106 12.78 22.97 1.62
CA ARG A 106 12.88 23.47 0.24
C ARG A 106 11.96 22.73 -0.74
N GLU A 107 10.95 22.09 -0.19
CA GLU A 107 9.95 21.34 -0.94
C GLU A 107 9.12 22.29 -1.82
N ASP A 108 8.81 21.87 -3.04
CA ASP A 108 7.90 22.58 -3.91
C ASP A 108 7.04 21.62 -4.73
N LEU A 109 6.13 22.18 -5.51
CA LEU A 109 5.24 21.41 -6.36
C LEU A 109 6.02 20.53 -7.37
N SER A 110 7.17 20.98 -7.87
CA SER A 110 7.97 20.20 -8.83
C SER A 110 8.49 18.93 -8.18
N ARG A 111 9.06 19.03 -6.97
CA ARG A 111 9.55 17.87 -6.20
C ARG A 111 8.43 16.86 -5.93
N TYR A 112 7.24 17.35 -5.60
CA TYR A 112 6.07 16.49 -5.42
C TYR A 112 5.65 15.79 -6.73
N LEU A 113 5.58 16.52 -7.84
CA LEU A 113 5.22 15.93 -9.14
C LEU A 113 6.24 14.89 -9.59
N ASP A 114 7.54 15.12 -9.34
CA ASP A 114 8.59 14.14 -9.60
C ASP A 114 8.39 12.87 -8.75
N PHE A 115 8.06 13.03 -7.46
CA PHE A 115 7.72 11.89 -6.60
C PHE A 115 6.53 11.10 -7.14
N MET A 116 5.45 11.78 -7.55
CA MET A 116 4.27 11.15 -8.15
C MET A 116 4.61 10.45 -9.47
N ASN A 117 5.50 11.03 -10.29
CA ASN A 117 6.00 10.39 -11.51
C ASN A 117 6.77 9.11 -11.21
N HIS A 118 7.56 9.06 -10.14
CA HIS A 118 8.23 7.82 -9.72
C HIS A 118 7.23 6.75 -9.30
N LEU A 119 6.19 7.10 -8.53
CA LEU A 119 5.11 6.16 -8.19
C LEU A 119 4.36 5.66 -9.44
N ALA A 120 4.07 6.55 -10.38
CA ALA A 120 3.41 6.21 -11.64
C ALA A 120 4.26 5.27 -12.50
N TYR A 121 5.57 5.53 -12.60
CA TYR A 121 6.49 4.65 -13.32
C TYR A 121 6.57 3.25 -12.69
N GLN A 122 6.73 3.17 -11.37
CA GLN A 122 6.73 1.90 -10.64
C GLN A 122 5.42 1.14 -10.88
N CYS A 123 4.30 1.87 -10.91
CA CYS A 123 3.01 1.28 -11.24
C CYS A 123 2.94 0.72 -12.65
N HIS A 124 3.47 1.45 -13.63
CA HIS A 124 3.55 0.98 -15.00
C HIS A 124 4.36 -0.31 -15.12
N VAL A 125 5.47 -0.43 -14.38
CA VAL A 125 6.29 -1.65 -14.34
C VAL A 125 5.47 -2.82 -13.81
N VAL A 126 4.94 -2.74 -12.59
CA VAL A 126 4.20 -3.88 -11.98
C VAL A 126 2.92 -4.23 -12.74
N LEU A 127 2.21 -3.26 -13.30
CA LEU A 127 1.02 -3.54 -14.09
C LEU A 127 1.34 -4.26 -15.41
N ASN A 128 2.57 -4.14 -15.91
CA ASN A 128 3.04 -4.87 -17.08
C ASN A 128 3.66 -6.24 -16.77
N GLU A 129 3.89 -6.56 -15.49
CA GLU A 129 4.32 -7.89 -15.01
C GLU A 129 3.17 -8.90 -15.06
N SER A 130 2.72 -9.23 -16.28
CA SER A 130 1.54 -10.07 -16.50
C SER A 130 1.68 -11.46 -15.89
N GLU A 131 2.88 -12.06 -15.89
CA GLU A 131 3.13 -13.37 -15.28
C GLU A 131 2.88 -13.34 -13.76
N ILE A 132 3.41 -12.32 -13.07
CA ILE A 132 3.21 -12.12 -11.63
C ILE A 132 1.73 -11.90 -11.31
N LEU A 133 1.07 -10.99 -12.04
CA LEU A 133 -0.33 -10.67 -11.77
C LEU A 133 -1.28 -11.83 -12.09
N ASN A 134 -1.01 -12.60 -13.14
CA ASN A 134 -1.79 -13.80 -13.46
C ASN A 134 -1.59 -14.88 -12.39
N SER A 135 -0.35 -15.11 -11.96
CA SER A 135 -0.05 -16.04 -10.86
C SER A 135 -0.81 -15.67 -9.58
N LEU A 136 -0.79 -14.40 -9.17
CA LEU A 136 -1.55 -13.92 -8.01
C LEU A 136 -3.06 -14.06 -8.19
N LYS A 137 -3.58 -13.85 -9.40
CA LYS A 137 -5.01 -14.03 -9.70
C LYS A 137 -5.44 -15.50 -9.66
N ASP A 138 -4.55 -16.41 -10.02
CA ASP A 138 -4.81 -17.85 -10.00
C ASP A 138 -4.80 -18.42 -8.59
N GLU A 139 -4.13 -17.76 -7.65
CA GLU A 139 -4.11 -18.13 -6.24
C GLU A 139 -5.44 -17.92 -5.48
N LYS A 140 -6.38 -17.15 -6.04
CA LYS A 140 -7.72 -16.89 -5.47
C LYS A 140 -7.67 -16.35 -4.03
N PHE A 141 -7.00 -15.20 -3.85
CA PHE A 141 -7.08 -14.44 -2.60
C PHE A 141 -8.51 -14.01 -2.29
N ASP A 142 -8.86 -13.97 -1.00
CA ASP A 142 -10.17 -13.52 -0.52
C ASP A 142 -10.25 -12.00 -0.38
N ILE A 143 -9.13 -11.39 0.02
CA ILE A 143 -9.02 -9.95 0.29
C ILE A 143 -7.58 -9.48 0.13
N THR A 144 -7.39 -8.19 -0.13
CA THR A 144 -6.07 -7.55 -0.10
C THR A 144 -5.98 -6.49 1.00
N VAL A 145 -4.83 -6.42 1.68
CA VAL A 145 -4.48 -5.31 2.58
C VAL A 145 -3.35 -4.54 1.92
N MET A 146 -3.53 -3.23 1.78
CA MET A 146 -2.62 -2.44 0.97
C MET A 146 -2.25 -1.12 1.62
N ASP A 147 -1.05 -0.67 1.29
CA ASP A 147 -0.62 0.69 1.57
C ASP A 147 -1.39 1.69 0.71
N GLY A 148 -2.27 2.46 1.34
CA GLY A 148 -3.13 3.47 0.73
C GLY A 148 -2.39 4.75 0.35
N PHE A 149 -1.15 4.95 0.79
CA PHE A 149 -0.34 6.08 0.37
C PHE A 149 0.04 5.99 -1.12
N ASN A 150 0.28 4.78 -1.65
CA ASN A 150 0.61 4.57 -3.06
C ASN A 150 -0.67 4.33 -3.87
N PRO A 151 -1.09 5.24 -4.78
CA PRO A 151 -2.28 5.06 -5.60
C PRO A 151 -2.24 3.78 -6.45
N CYS A 152 -1.06 3.28 -6.79
CA CYS A 152 -0.91 2.06 -7.58
C CYS A 152 -1.51 0.83 -6.90
N SER A 153 -1.47 0.74 -5.57
CA SER A 153 -2.03 -0.38 -4.83
C SER A 153 -3.51 -0.60 -5.15
N PHE A 154 -4.26 0.49 -5.30
CA PHE A 154 -5.67 0.46 -5.67
C PHE A 154 -5.86 -0.10 -7.09
N LEU A 155 -5.01 0.31 -8.03
CA LEU A 155 -5.07 -0.17 -9.42
C LEU A 155 -4.74 -1.67 -9.52
N VAL A 156 -3.77 -2.14 -8.73
CA VAL A 156 -3.44 -3.57 -8.67
C VAL A 156 -4.58 -4.37 -8.05
N ALA A 157 -5.19 -3.88 -6.96
CA ALA A 157 -6.35 -4.52 -6.33
C ALA A 157 -7.53 -4.65 -7.32
N GLU A 158 -7.84 -3.57 -8.06
CA GLU A 158 -8.87 -3.56 -9.10
C GLU A 158 -8.56 -4.55 -10.22
N LYS A 159 -7.30 -4.58 -10.71
CA LYS A 159 -6.88 -5.50 -11.77
C LYS A 159 -6.98 -6.97 -11.36
N LEU A 160 -6.75 -7.27 -10.08
CA LEU A 160 -6.93 -8.61 -9.50
C LEU A 160 -8.40 -8.92 -9.16
N GLY A 161 -9.27 -7.91 -9.09
CA GLY A 161 -10.69 -8.05 -8.75
C GLY A 161 -10.92 -8.36 -7.27
N LEU A 162 -10.07 -7.83 -6.38
CA LEU A 162 -10.11 -8.13 -4.95
C LEU A 162 -10.75 -6.99 -4.15
N PRO A 163 -11.61 -7.29 -3.14
CA PRO A 163 -11.95 -6.32 -2.12
C PRO A 163 -10.69 -5.95 -1.32
N PHE A 164 -10.61 -4.72 -0.82
CA PHE A 164 -9.40 -4.22 -0.18
C PHE A 164 -9.64 -3.53 1.17
N VAL A 165 -8.63 -3.60 2.03
CA VAL A 165 -8.46 -2.75 3.20
C VAL A 165 -7.24 -1.85 2.96
N ALA A 166 -7.47 -0.54 2.87
CA ALA A 166 -6.40 0.44 2.71
C ALA A 166 -5.89 0.89 4.08
N VAL A 167 -4.58 0.78 4.28
CA VAL A 167 -3.87 1.26 5.47
C VAL A 167 -3.10 2.50 5.08
N PHE A 168 -3.34 3.61 5.77
CA PHE A 168 -2.65 4.87 5.54
C PHE A 168 -1.60 5.10 6.63
N PRO A 169 -0.31 4.87 6.35
CA PRO A 169 0.76 5.16 7.30
C PRO A 169 0.94 6.68 7.47
N GLY A 170 0.75 7.17 8.69
CA GLY A 170 1.00 8.57 9.08
C GLY A 170 -0.27 9.40 9.32
N THR A 171 -0.08 10.65 9.74
CA THR A 171 -1.15 11.64 9.95
C THR A 171 -1.63 12.29 8.65
N PHE A 172 -1.12 11.82 7.52
CA PHE A 172 -1.33 12.36 6.16
C PHE A 172 -2.60 11.87 5.48
N ALA A 173 -3.57 11.37 6.26
CA ALA A 173 -4.93 11.47 5.82
C ALA A 173 -5.25 12.97 5.71
N ASN A 174 -5.03 13.55 4.53
CA ASN A 174 -5.63 14.83 4.18
C ASN A 174 -7.08 14.72 4.61
N GLY A 175 -7.61 15.71 5.33
CA GLY A 175 -8.95 15.63 5.90
C GLY A 175 -9.96 14.85 5.05
N PRO A 176 -10.06 15.09 3.72
CA PRO A 176 -11.02 14.41 2.85
C PRO A 176 -10.86 12.88 2.80
N GLN A 177 -9.64 12.35 2.90
CA GLN A 177 -9.35 10.91 2.89
C GLN A 177 -9.90 10.18 4.13
N VAL A 178 -10.12 10.91 5.23
CA VAL A 178 -10.79 10.43 6.46
C VAL A 178 -12.17 11.08 6.67
N GLY A 179 -12.73 11.70 5.62
CA GLY A 179 -14.07 12.30 5.65
C GLY A 179 -14.17 13.67 6.35
N ILE A 180 -13.04 14.31 6.68
CA ILE A 180 -12.98 15.66 7.23
C ILE A 180 -12.94 16.69 6.08
N PRO A 181 -13.89 17.62 5.97
CA PRO A 181 -13.85 18.64 4.92
C PRO A 181 -12.57 19.48 4.99
N SER A 182 -11.84 19.58 3.89
CA SER A 182 -10.71 20.51 3.74
C SER A 182 -11.15 21.72 2.93
N LEU A 183 -11.40 22.84 3.60
CA LEU A 183 -11.84 24.07 2.95
C LEU A 183 -10.64 24.78 2.33
N LEU A 184 -10.57 24.81 1.01
CA LEU A 184 -9.49 25.45 0.24
C LEU A 184 -9.33 26.95 0.53
N SER A 185 -10.35 27.59 1.10
CA SER A 185 -10.24 28.97 1.55
C SER A 185 -9.31 29.13 2.75
N TYR A 186 -9.14 28.12 3.61
CA TYR A 186 -8.37 28.22 4.86
C TYR A 186 -7.28 27.16 5.01
N VAL A 187 -7.45 25.98 4.40
CA VAL A 187 -6.48 24.88 4.50
C VAL A 187 -5.58 24.92 3.27
N PRO A 188 -4.27 25.21 3.44
CA PRO A 188 -3.30 25.11 2.36
C PRO A 188 -3.26 23.70 1.78
N VAL A 189 -3.29 23.59 0.46
CA VAL A 189 -3.03 22.36 -0.26
C VAL A 189 -1.58 21.95 0.04
N PHE A 190 -1.36 20.66 0.19
CA PHE A 190 -0.02 20.11 0.40
C PHE A 190 0.94 20.58 -0.72
N TYR A 191 2.20 20.86 -0.38
CA TYR A 191 3.19 21.47 -1.30
C TYR A 191 2.88 22.87 -1.84
N SER A 192 1.84 23.57 -1.36
CA SER A 192 1.56 24.95 -1.80
C SER A 192 2.54 26.00 -1.29
N ASN A 193 3.30 25.68 -0.25
CA ASN A 193 4.13 26.60 0.54
C ASN A 193 3.34 27.83 1.03
N LEU A 194 2.04 27.67 1.25
CA LEU A 194 1.16 28.68 1.82
C LEU A 194 1.00 28.43 3.33
N ALA A 195 0.90 29.52 4.09
CA ALA A 195 0.54 29.48 5.50
C ALA A 195 -0.98 29.28 5.66
N ASP A 196 -1.43 28.89 6.85
CA ASP A 196 -2.85 28.87 7.24
C ASP A 196 -3.52 30.25 7.12
N HIS A 197 -2.75 31.32 7.30
CA HIS A 197 -3.16 32.69 7.03
C HIS A 197 -2.85 33.13 5.59
N MET A 198 -3.79 32.89 4.67
CA MET A 198 -3.71 33.33 3.25
C MET A 198 -4.47 34.64 2.99
N ASP A 199 -3.87 35.53 2.20
CA ASP A 199 -4.57 36.66 1.58
C ASP A 199 -5.42 36.21 0.37
N PHE A 200 -6.03 37.16 -0.34
CA PHE A 200 -6.88 36.83 -1.49
C PHE A 200 -6.12 36.03 -2.56
N TRP A 201 -4.90 36.45 -2.92
CA TRP A 201 -4.11 35.79 -3.95
C TRP A 201 -3.57 34.45 -3.51
N GLY A 202 -3.21 34.29 -2.23
CA GLY A 202 -2.89 33.01 -1.62
C GLY A 202 -4.04 32.02 -1.75
N ARG A 203 -5.28 32.44 -1.48
CA ARG A 203 -6.47 31.57 -1.65
C ARG A 203 -6.74 31.21 -3.10
N VAL A 204 -6.55 32.16 -4.04
CA VAL A 204 -6.66 31.88 -5.49
C VAL A 204 -5.62 30.85 -5.91
N LYS A 205 -4.34 31.04 -5.51
CA LYS A 205 -3.27 30.06 -5.77
C LYS A 205 -3.62 28.70 -5.19
N ASN A 206 -4.08 28.65 -3.94
CA ASN A 206 -4.46 27.42 -3.26
C ASN A 206 -5.57 26.66 -4.00
N CYS A 207 -6.60 27.37 -4.44
CA CYS A 207 -7.69 26.80 -5.22
C CYS A 207 -7.26 26.30 -6.61
N LEU A 208 -6.32 26.99 -7.27
CA LEU A 208 -5.76 26.52 -8.53
C LEU A 208 -4.91 25.26 -8.32
N MET A 209 -4.13 25.21 -7.24
CA MET A 209 -3.31 24.05 -6.91
C MET A 209 -4.14 22.80 -6.60
N SER A 210 -5.27 22.93 -5.91
CA SER A 210 -6.18 21.78 -5.66
C SER A 210 -6.88 21.23 -6.89
N LEU A 211 -6.79 21.91 -8.05
CA LEU A 211 -7.31 21.36 -9.32
C LEU A 211 -6.25 20.52 -10.04
N VAL A 212 -4.97 20.68 -9.66
CA VAL A 212 -3.84 19.97 -10.24
C VAL A 212 -3.42 18.77 -9.38
N LEU A 213 -3.59 18.91 -8.06
CA LEU A 213 -3.28 17.93 -7.01
C LEU A 213 -4.54 17.19 -6.54
#